data_AF-A0A496SFZ0-F1
#
_entry.id   AF-A0A496SFZ0-F1
#
_cell.length_a   1.000
_cell.length_b   1.000
_cell.length_c   1.000
_cell.angle_alpha   90.00
_cell.angle_beta   90.00
_cell.angle_gamma   90.00
#
_symmetry.space_group_name_H-M   'P 1'
#
loop_
_entity.id
_entity.type
_entity.pdbx_description
1 polymer ?
#
loop_
_entity_poly.entity_id
_entity_poly.type
_entity_poly.pdbx_seq_one_letter_code
_entity_poly.pdbx_strand_id
1 'polypeptide(L)'
;MKEGYSLREIELGFAPGYSFRVKDMDGDGMCEYVAVEHGGNHLVVLDCDGNLLWERTVPNTDRHSTTALEVADVDGDGEVEVVVGEEPEGQNNAIVLDSRGRLKERVKFPPGRKDYGGNAIDSFGLADVDGDGFKELVVAINGGHLYALDRDLNILWHLGGLNHTFEHFVHVGDLNCDGIDEIAVSSEEGERREFFLIGGRGEIIWRKPLEEIGPDRHVDYVVIDDARGTGRNYLVTSTGGCLFDAEGNLIWTVRDQINHGQWVEVEKVREDVPGKQVLISELWGFRQPCVLVGGEGEVLWRFREISPYAYPTHAYFIDWNGNGRKLIVIGEQPADTEPVARRYYITLLDPYGEVVLKVPFEDMSVPGWFYNFENSPAVADVDGDGREEFVFPTRRG
;
A
#
# COMPACT_ATOMS: atom_id res chain seq x y z
N MET A 1 -0.36 -22.64 25.26
CA MET A 1 -0.04 -21.26 24.82
C MET A 1 -0.13 -20.35 26.03
N LYS A 2 0.95 -19.63 26.38
CA LYS A 2 1.02 -18.83 27.61
C LYS A 2 0.86 -17.31 27.38
N GLU A 3 0.81 -16.83 26.14
CA GLU A 3 0.91 -15.38 25.86
C GLU A 3 -0.13 -14.81 24.86
N GLY A 4 -1.17 -15.55 24.45
CA GLY A 4 -2.25 -14.97 23.63
C GLY A 4 -1.88 -14.64 22.17
N TYR A 5 -0.72 -15.12 21.69
CA TYR A 5 -0.29 -15.09 20.30
C TYR A 5 0.46 -16.38 19.91
N SER A 6 0.60 -16.59 18.61
CA SER A 6 1.63 -17.41 17.97
C SER A 6 2.45 -16.53 17.04
N LEU A 7 3.75 -16.79 16.96
CA LEU A 7 4.64 -16.14 16.01
C LEU A 7 5.26 -17.23 15.14
N ARG A 8 5.17 -17.04 13.83
CA ARG A 8 5.76 -17.92 12.82
C ARG A 8 6.72 -17.09 11.97
N GLU A 9 7.92 -17.61 11.75
CA GLU A 9 8.87 -17.06 10.79
C GLU A 9 8.82 -17.92 9.52
N ILE A 10 8.75 -17.27 8.36
CA ILE A 10 8.80 -17.89 7.04
C ILE A 10 10.01 -17.30 6.33
N GLU A 11 10.86 -18.16 5.79
CA GLU A 11 12.09 -17.76 5.11
C GLU A 11 11.78 -17.52 3.62
N LEU A 12 11.74 -16.25 3.20
CA LEU A 12 11.64 -15.90 1.77
C LEU A 12 12.99 -16.05 1.05
N GLY A 13 14.09 -16.02 1.80
CA GLY A 13 15.46 -16.03 1.28
C GLY A 13 15.97 -14.65 0.84
N PHE A 14 15.11 -13.63 0.84
CA PHE A 14 15.43 -12.23 0.57
C PHE A 14 14.39 -11.32 1.22
N ALA A 15 14.69 -10.02 1.40
CA ALA A 15 13.71 -9.07 1.90
C ALA A 15 13.01 -8.28 0.75
N PRO A 16 11.68 -8.35 0.61
CA PRO A 16 10.95 -7.83 -0.56
C PRO A 16 10.61 -6.33 -0.55
N GLY A 17 10.89 -5.59 0.54
CA GLY A 17 10.52 -4.18 0.66
C GLY A 17 9.01 -3.94 0.44
N TYR A 18 8.66 -3.09 -0.53
CA TYR A 18 7.27 -2.80 -0.94
C TYR A 18 6.62 -3.90 -1.79
N SER A 19 7.44 -4.77 -2.36
CA SER A 19 7.02 -5.74 -3.37
C SER A 19 6.58 -7.05 -2.71
N PHE A 20 5.65 -6.94 -1.74
CA PHE A 20 5.09 -8.06 -0.97
C PHE A 20 3.56 -7.97 -0.93
N ARG A 21 2.87 -9.09 -1.17
CA ARG A 21 1.41 -9.21 -1.09
C ARG A 21 1.01 -10.53 -0.42
N VAL A 22 -0.16 -10.52 0.21
CA VAL A 22 -0.78 -11.70 0.85
C VAL A 22 -2.19 -11.84 0.29
N LYS A 23 -2.51 -12.97 -0.33
CA LYS A 23 -3.80 -13.19 -0.99
C LYS A 23 -4.07 -14.67 -1.20
N ASP A 24 -5.31 -15.10 -0.99
CA ASP A 24 -5.81 -16.40 -1.49
C ASP A 24 -5.88 -16.35 -3.01
N MET A 25 -4.94 -17.05 -3.67
CA MET A 25 -4.77 -17.02 -5.12
C MET A 25 -5.42 -18.19 -5.84
N ASP A 26 -5.67 -19.31 -5.14
CA ASP A 26 -6.23 -20.52 -5.73
C ASP A 26 -7.65 -20.87 -5.21
N GLY A 27 -8.19 -20.06 -4.32
CA GLY A 27 -9.55 -20.12 -3.80
C GLY A 27 -9.76 -21.20 -2.75
N ASP A 28 -8.70 -21.69 -2.10
CA ASP A 28 -8.79 -22.73 -1.09
C ASP A 28 -9.11 -22.20 0.33
N GLY A 29 -9.12 -20.88 0.50
CA GLY A 29 -9.40 -20.18 1.75
C GLY A 29 -8.18 -19.92 2.62
N MET A 30 -6.97 -20.31 2.18
CA MET A 30 -5.70 -19.92 2.77
C MET A 30 -5.00 -18.90 1.87
N CYS A 31 -4.17 -18.02 2.43
CA CYS A 31 -3.46 -17.03 1.63
C CYS A 31 -2.07 -17.49 1.22
N GLU A 32 -1.71 -17.21 -0.02
CA GLU A 32 -0.33 -17.25 -0.52
C GLU A 32 0.43 -15.97 -0.20
N TYR A 33 1.76 -16.09 -0.13
CA TYR A 33 2.69 -14.98 -0.05
C TYR A 33 3.35 -14.75 -1.41
N VAL A 34 3.22 -13.54 -1.96
CA VAL A 34 3.81 -13.13 -3.24
C VAL A 34 4.86 -12.07 -2.99
N ALA A 35 6.10 -12.31 -3.42
CA ALA A 35 7.21 -11.42 -3.10
C ALA A 35 8.17 -11.25 -4.29
N VAL A 36 8.66 -10.03 -4.51
CA VAL A 36 9.74 -9.74 -5.49
C VAL A 36 11.01 -9.34 -4.75
N GLU A 37 12.13 -9.92 -5.18
CA GLU A 37 13.47 -9.68 -4.60
C GLU A 37 13.91 -8.22 -4.72
N HIS A 38 14.72 -7.79 -3.75
CA HIS A 38 15.40 -6.49 -3.80
C HIS A 38 16.28 -6.33 -5.04
N GLY A 39 16.05 -5.26 -5.78
CA GLY A 39 16.67 -5.03 -7.09
C GLY A 39 15.88 -5.64 -8.24
N GLY A 40 14.73 -6.24 -7.90
CA GLY A 40 13.86 -6.93 -8.81
C GLY A 40 14.56 -8.07 -9.55
N ASN A 41 13.90 -8.75 -10.47
CA ASN A 41 14.37 -9.95 -11.18
C ASN A 41 13.96 -11.32 -10.62
N HIS A 42 13.56 -11.46 -9.36
CA HIS A 42 13.11 -12.75 -8.83
C HIS A 42 11.77 -12.60 -8.11
N LEU A 43 10.74 -13.22 -8.66
CA LEU A 43 9.40 -13.30 -8.08
C LEU A 43 9.22 -14.70 -7.49
N VAL A 44 8.76 -14.77 -6.24
CA VAL A 44 8.43 -16.03 -5.55
C VAL A 44 6.99 -16.00 -5.08
N VAL A 45 6.37 -17.17 -5.11
CA VAL A 45 5.06 -17.42 -4.50
C VAL A 45 5.16 -18.63 -3.58
N LEU A 46 4.77 -18.43 -2.33
CA LEU A 46 4.77 -19.44 -1.28
C LEU A 46 3.33 -19.70 -0.81
N ASP A 47 3.05 -20.91 -0.36
CA ASP A 47 1.81 -21.21 0.37
C ASP A 47 1.81 -20.57 1.77
N CYS A 48 0.68 -20.66 2.48
CA CYS A 48 0.52 -20.18 3.86
C CYS A 48 1.50 -20.83 4.86
N ASP A 49 2.11 -21.96 4.47
CA ASP A 49 3.11 -22.68 5.25
C ASP A 49 4.56 -22.25 4.97
N GLY A 50 4.78 -21.43 3.93
CA GLY A 50 6.09 -21.00 3.47
C GLY A 50 6.77 -21.96 2.49
N ASN A 51 6.05 -22.93 1.94
CA ASN A 51 6.59 -23.80 0.89
C ASN A 51 6.50 -23.11 -0.46
N LEU A 52 7.58 -23.22 -1.25
CA LEU A 52 7.62 -22.68 -2.61
C LEU A 52 6.59 -23.37 -3.51
N LEU A 53 5.62 -22.60 -4.00
CA LEU A 53 4.69 -23.04 -5.03
C LEU A 53 5.32 -22.89 -6.42
N TRP A 54 5.83 -21.70 -6.71
CA TRP A 54 6.56 -21.41 -7.94
C TRP A 54 7.40 -20.14 -7.81
N GLU A 55 8.36 -20.00 -8.71
CA GLU A 55 9.20 -18.81 -8.84
C GLU A 55 9.41 -18.45 -10.31
N ARG A 56 9.77 -17.20 -10.56
CA ARG A 56 9.99 -16.69 -11.91
C ARG A 56 11.05 -15.59 -11.94
N THR A 57 11.85 -15.59 -13.00
CA THR A 57 12.68 -14.44 -13.33
C THR A 57 11.86 -13.35 -14.03
N VAL A 58 11.89 -12.13 -13.50
CA VAL A 58 11.15 -10.97 -14.00
C VAL A 58 12.13 -9.84 -14.33
N PRO A 59 12.73 -9.83 -15.54
CA PRO A 59 13.81 -8.90 -15.86
C PRO A 59 13.39 -7.46 -15.58
N ASN A 60 14.11 -6.76 -14.71
CA ASN A 60 13.87 -5.35 -14.42
C ASN A 60 15.18 -4.66 -14.00
N THR A 61 15.10 -3.36 -13.78
CA THR A 61 16.27 -2.56 -13.36
C THR A 61 16.06 -1.86 -12.03
N ASP A 62 15.13 -2.38 -11.23
CA ASP A 62 14.89 -1.93 -9.87
C ASP A 62 16.20 -1.99 -9.06
N ARG A 63 16.33 -1.10 -8.10
CA ARG A 63 17.47 -1.04 -7.19
C ARG A 63 17.05 -0.94 -5.73
N HIS A 64 15.76 -0.73 -5.47
CA HIS A 64 15.25 -0.28 -4.18
C HIS A 64 14.03 -1.08 -3.68
N SER A 65 13.70 -2.23 -4.31
CA SER A 65 12.55 -3.07 -3.96
C SER A 65 11.19 -2.39 -4.17
N THR A 66 11.10 -1.52 -5.16
CA THR A 66 9.85 -0.82 -5.53
C THR A 66 9.29 -1.34 -6.85
N THR A 67 9.58 -2.61 -7.19
CA THR A 67 8.98 -3.26 -8.35
C THR A 67 7.46 -3.29 -8.20
N ALA A 68 6.74 -2.67 -9.15
CA ALA A 68 5.29 -2.68 -9.17
C ALA A 68 4.74 -4.12 -9.16
N LEU A 69 3.88 -4.42 -8.19
CA LEU A 69 3.29 -5.73 -7.94
C LEU A 69 1.82 -5.57 -7.51
N GLU A 70 0.94 -6.33 -8.14
CA GLU A 70 -0.48 -6.45 -7.78
C GLU A 70 -0.94 -7.91 -7.83
N VAL A 71 -1.88 -8.29 -6.96
CA VAL A 71 -2.39 -9.67 -6.89
C VAL A 71 -3.92 -9.64 -6.77
N ALA A 72 -4.60 -9.83 -7.92
CA ALA A 72 -6.05 -9.75 -8.04
C ALA A 72 -6.56 -10.40 -9.33
N ASP A 73 -7.86 -10.63 -9.42
CA ASP A 73 -8.56 -10.94 -10.68
C ASP A 73 -8.60 -9.69 -11.55
N VAL A 74 -7.77 -9.64 -12.60
CA VAL A 74 -7.59 -8.45 -13.46
C VAL A 74 -8.24 -8.57 -14.83
N ASP A 75 -8.69 -9.79 -15.20
CA ASP A 75 -9.42 -10.03 -16.44
C ASP A 75 -10.88 -10.48 -16.23
N GLY A 76 -11.32 -10.47 -14.97
CA GLY A 76 -12.70 -10.71 -14.55
C GLY A 76 -13.16 -12.14 -14.83
N ASP A 77 -12.24 -13.11 -14.82
CA ASP A 77 -12.53 -14.53 -15.05
C ASP A 77 -12.83 -15.30 -13.74
N GLY A 78 -12.65 -14.65 -12.59
CA GLY A 78 -12.88 -15.19 -11.25
C GLY A 78 -11.66 -15.86 -10.61
N GLU A 79 -10.55 -15.97 -11.33
CA GLU A 79 -9.26 -16.45 -10.82
C GLU A 79 -8.35 -15.26 -10.48
N VAL A 80 -7.43 -15.44 -9.55
CA VAL A 80 -6.50 -14.37 -9.15
C VAL A 80 -5.22 -14.46 -9.97
N GLU A 81 -4.80 -13.32 -10.54
CA GLU A 81 -3.52 -13.16 -11.22
C GLU A 81 -2.47 -12.47 -10.35
N VAL A 82 -1.21 -12.66 -10.73
CA VAL A 82 -0.09 -11.81 -10.31
C VAL A 82 0.28 -10.88 -11.48
N VAL A 83 0.17 -9.58 -11.25
CA VAL A 83 0.62 -8.55 -12.18
C VAL A 83 1.93 -7.95 -11.69
N VAL A 84 2.97 -7.97 -12.53
CA VAL A 84 4.28 -7.44 -12.16
C VAL A 84 4.89 -6.64 -13.30
N GLY A 85 5.57 -5.54 -12.96
CA GLY A 85 6.34 -4.74 -13.90
C GLY A 85 7.64 -5.45 -14.31
N GLU A 86 7.90 -5.53 -15.62
CA GLU A 86 9.18 -5.99 -16.16
C GLU A 86 9.73 -5.01 -17.22
N GLU A 87 11.04 -4.99 -17.38
CA GLU A 87 11.76 -4.17 -18.36
C GLU A 87 12.88 -4.95 -19.08
N PRO A 88 12.56 -6.00 -19.85
CA PRO A 88 13.54 -6.67 -20.69
C PRO A 88 14.05 -5.71 -21.78
N GLU A 89 15.37 -5.54 -21.87
CA GLU A 89 16.04 -4.76 -22.93
C GLU A 89 15.57 -3.30 -23.07
N GLY A 90 15.08 -2.69 -21.98
CA GLY A 90 14.60 -1.30 -21.99
C GLY A 90 13.12 -1.12 -22.39
N GLN A 91 12.39 -2.24 -22.55
CA GLN A 91 10.99 -2.24 -22.94
C GLN A 91 10.10 -2.47 -21.72
N ASN A 92 9.34 -1.46 -21.32
CA ASN A 92 8.40 -1.53 -20.19
C ASN A 92 7.23 -2.46 -20.52
N ASN A 93 6.97 -3.43 -19.65
CA ASN A 93 5.79 -4.29 -19.75
C ASN A 93 5.14 -4.51 -18.39
N ALA A 94 3.82 -4.61 -18.38
CA ALA A 94 3.10 -5.32 -17.33
C ALA A 94 2.92 -6.77 -17.81
N ILE A 95 3.38 -7.74 -17.03
CA ILE A 95 3.07 -9.15 -17.28
C ILE A 95 1.99 -9.62 -16.32
N VAL A 96 1.05 -10.39 -16.85
CA VAL A 96 -0.06 -10.97 -16.09
C VAL A 96 0.17 -12.48 -16.03
N LEU A 97 0.25 -13.02 -14.82
CA LEU A 97 0.54 -14.42 -14.53
C LEU A 97 -0.67 -15.05 -13.84
N ASP A 98 -1.02 -16.28 -14.22
CA ASP A 98 -2.01 -17.04 -13.45
C ASP A 98 -1.46 -17.51 -12.09
N SER A 99 -2.35 -18.07 -11.26
CA SER A 99 -2.01 -18.63 -9.93
C SER A 99 -0.92 -19.71 -9.94
N ARG A 100 -0.53 -20.22 -11.13
CA ARG A 100 0.54 -21.22 -11.31
C ARG A 100 1.80 -20.64 -11.97
N GLY A 101 1.90 -19.32 -12.07
CA GLY A 101 3.06 -18.60 -12.62
C GLY A 101 3.16 -18.62 -14.16
N ARG A 102 2.14 -19.12 -14.87
CA ARG A 102 2.12 -19.15 -16.34
C ARG A 102 1.73 -17.77 -16.86
N LEU A 103 2.44 -17.30 -17.88
CA LEU A 103 2.13 -16.03 -18.53
C LEU A 103 0.77 -16.10 -19.24
N LYS A 104 -0.22 -15.32 -18.79
CA LYS A 104 -1.48 -15.06 -19.49
C LYS A 104 -1.25 -14.04 -20.60
N GLU A 105 -0.72 -12.87 -20.24
CA GLU A 105 -0.56 -11.74 -21.17
C GLU A 105 0.69 -10.90 -20.86
N ARG A 106 1.20 -10.19 -21.88
CA ARG A 106 2.26 -9.19 -21.73
C ARG A 106 1.87 -7.91 -22.44
N VAL A 107 1.45 -6.92 -21.65
CA VAL A 107 1.12 -5.61 -22.18
C VAL A 107 2.38 -4.76 -22.28
N LYS A 108 2.63 -4.22 -23.48
CA LYS A 108 3.82 -3.41 -23.78
C LYS A 108 3.48 -1.93 -23.75
N PHE A 109 4.30 -1.15 -23.05
CA PHE A 109 4.16 0.30 -22.99
C PHE A 109 5.33 0.99 -23.69
N PRO A 110 5.16 2.23 -24.18
CA PRO A 110 6.30 3.00 -24.68
C PRO A 110 7.42 3.10 -23.62
N PRO A 111 8.69 3.24 -24.04
CA PRO A 111 9.78 3.48 -23.11
C PRO A 111 9.49 4.70 -22.24
N GLY A 112 9.39 4.48 -20.94
CA GLY A 112 9.20 5.49 -19.91
C GLY A 112 10.52 6.12 -19.49
N ARG A 113 10.43 7.16 -18.66
CA ARG A 113 11.58 7.59 -17.87
C ARG A 113 11.69 6.69 -16.65
N LYS A 114 12.91 6.54 -16.12
CA LYS A 114 13.13 5.86 -14.85
C LYS A 114 13.16 6.87 -13.73
N ASP A 115 12.61 6.49 -12.59
CA ASP A 115 12.80 7.20 -11.33
C ASP A 115 14.23 6.98 -10.78
N TYR A 116 14.42 7.39 -9.51
CA TYR A 116 15.66 7.18 -8.78
C TYR A 116 15.91 5.71 -8.40
N GLY A 117 14.86 4.88 -8.32
CA GLY A 117 14.92 3.44 -8.10
C GLY A 117 15.28 2.63 -9.35
N GLY A 118 15.20 3.24 -10.53
CA GLY A 118 15.42 2.55 -11.80
C GLY A 118 14.15 1.90 -12.34
N ASN A 119 12.98 2.21 -11.79
CA ASN A 119 11.70 1.69 -12.23
C ASN A 119 11.01 2.65 -13.19
N ALA A 120 10.45 2.10 -14.25
CA ALA A 120 9.67 2.86 -15.21
C ALA A 120 8.17 2.67 -14.99
N ILE A 121 7.71 1.46 -14.66
CA ILE A 121 6.38 1.24 -14.09
C ILE A 121 6.52 1.45 -12.60
N ASP A 122 5.82 2.46 -12.08
CA ASP A 122 5.90 2.85 -10.67
C ASP A 122 4.96 1.97 -9.83
N SER A 123 3.69 1.92 -10.23
CA SER A 123 2.65 1.26 -9.45
C SER A 123 1.46 0.86 -10.32
N PHE A 124 0.67 -0.06 -9.78
CA PHE A 124 -0.61 -0.49 -10.33
C PHE A 124 -1.75 -0.05 -9.41
N GLY A 125 -2.96 0.06 -9.96
CA GLY A 125 -4.21 0.22 -9.21
C GLY A 125 -5.35 -0.52 -9.91
N LEU A 126 -6.43 -0.80 -9.19
CA LEU A 126 -7.60 -1.51 -9.71
C LEU A 126 -8.88 -0.72 -9.44
N ALA A 127 -9.46 -0.19 -10.51
CA ALA A 127 -10.57 0.77 -10.44
C ALA A 127 -11.66 0.42 -11.46
N ASP A 128 -12.93 0.49 -11.05
CA ASP A 128 -14.07 0.45 -11.98
C ASP A 128 -14.20 1.81 -12.68
N VAL A 129 -13.39 2.04 -13.72
CA VAL A 129 -13.25 3.37 -14.34
C VAL A 129 -14.30 3.63 -15.41
N ASP A 130 -15.01 2.60 -15.87
CA ASP A 130 -16.08 2.73 -16.85
C ASP A 130 -17.49 2.45 -16.32
N GLY A 131 -17.61 2.01 -15.06
CA GLY A 131 -18.86 1.82 -14.33
C GLY A 131 -19.60 0.54 -14.71
N ASP A 132 -18.89 -0.47 -15.22
CA ASP A 132 -19.48 -1.75 -15.63
C ASP A 132 -19.55 -2.79 -14.51
N GLY A 133 -18.96 -2.49 -13.35
CA GLY A 133 -18.92 -3.34 -12.16
C GLY A 133 -17.70 -4.27 -12.09
N PHE A 134 -16.81 -4.23 -13.07
CA PHE A 134 -15.49 -4.87 -13.04
C PHE A 134 -14.40 -3.83 -12.78
N LYS A 135 -13.22 -4.29 -12.34
CA LYS A 135 -12.10 -3.39 -12.07
C LYS A 135 -11.10 -3.47 -13.22
N GLU A 136 -10.76 -2.31 -13.77
CA GLU A 136 -9.73 -2.13 -14.76
C GLU A 136 -8.35 -1.99 -14.11
N LEU A 137 -7.32 -2.45 -14.81
CA LEU A 137 -5.94 -2.23 -14.41
C LEU A 137 -5.49 -0.82 -14.77
N VAL A 138 -5.15 -0.03 -13.76
CA VAL A 138 -4.51 1.28 -13.91
C VAL A 138 -3.00 1.12 -13.77
N VAL A 139 -2.23 1.67 -14.70
CA VAL A 139 -0.77 1.55 -14.74
C VAL A 139 -0.13 2.94 -14.75
N ALA A 140 0.59 3.26 -13.67
CA ALA A 140 1.40 4.48 -13.57
C ALA A 140 2.81 4.23 -14.11
N ILE A 141 3.20 5.03 -15.11
CA ILE A 141 4.51 4.90 -15.78
C ILE A 141 5.25 6.23 -15.71
N ASN A 142 6.40 6.19 -15.05
CA ASN A 142 7.35 7.28 -14.98
C ASN A 142 7.67 7.84 -16.39
N GLY A 143 7.72 9.16 -16.48
CA GLY A 143 7.56 9.95 -17.70
C GLY A 143 6.22 10.69 -17.76
N GLY A 144 5.35 10.54 -16.76
CA GLY A 144 4.07 11.24 -16.64
C GLY A 144 2.96 10.62 -17.49
N HIS A 145 2.91 9.28 -17.52
CA HIS A 145 1.91 8.52 -18.26
C HIS A 145 1.08 7.64 -17.32
N LEU A 146 -0.24 7.71 -17.46
CA LEU A 146 -1.20 6.85 -16.77
C LEU A 146 -2.06 6.14 -17.84
N TYR A 147 -2.22 4.83 -17.72
CA TYR A 147 -3.06 4.02 -18.60
C TYR A 147 -4.15 3.34 -17.78
N ALA A 148 -5.34 3.18 -18.35
CA ALA A 148 -6.31 2.19 -17.89
C ALA A 148 -6.51 1.13 -18.97
N LEU A 149 -6.59 -0.12 -18.53
CA LEU A 149 -6.73 -1.28 -19.38
C LEU A 149 -8.00 -2.04 -19.00
N ASP A 150 -8.78 -2.43 -20.02
CA ASP A 150 -9.96 -3.26 -19.83
C ASP A 150 -9.59 -4.68 -19.37
N ARG A 151 -10.62 -5.47 -19.08
CA ARG A 151 -10.50 -6.89 -18.75
C ARG A 151 -9.82 -7.75 -19.82
N ASP A 152 -9.83 -7.33 -21.08
CA ASP A 152 -9.12 -8.01 -22.16
C ASP A 152 -7.68 -7.46 -22.29
N LEU A 153 -7.25 -6.63 -21.35
CA LEU A 153 -5.97 -5.93 -21.25
C LEU A 153 -5.69 -5.01 -22.45
N ASN A 154 -6.74 -4.52 -23.10
CA ASN A 154 -6.65 -3.46 -24.10
C ASN A 154 -6.67 -2.10 -23.42
N ILE A 155 -5.93 -1.15 -23.98
CA ILE A 155 -5.92 0.23 -23.47
C ILE A 155 -7.29 0.87 -23.71
N LEU A 156 -8.00 1.21 -22.64
CA LEU A 156 -9.21 2.01 -22.67
C LEU A 156 -8.89 3.47 -22.93
N TRP A 157 -7.94 4.01 -22.17
CA TRP A 157 -7.45 5.38 -22.33
C TRP A 157 -6.00 5.53 -21.85
N HIS A 158 -5.39 6.63 -22.29
CA HIS A 158 -4.05 7.04 -21.90
C HIS A 158 -4.08 8.54 -21.57
N LEU A 159 -3.64 8.88 -20.36
CA LEU A 159 -3.35 10.24 -19.93
C LEU A 159 -1.83 10.46 -19.94
N GLY A 160 -1.37 11.46 -20.69
CA GLY A 160 0.03 11.87 -20.73
C GLY A 160 0.23 13.33 -20.32
N GLY A 161 1.48 13.69 -20.02
CA GLY A 161 1.85 15.07 -19.68
C GLY A 161 1.68 15.41 -18.20
N LEU A 162 1.58 14.39 -17.35
CA LEU A 162 1.78 14.54 -15.89
C LEU A 162 3.27 14.78 -15.60
N ASN A 163 3.60 15.04 -14.33
CA ASN A 163 5.00 15.25 -13.97
C ASN A 163 5.78 13.93 -14.07
N HIS A 164 7.11 14.02 -14.10
CA HIS A 164 7.95 12.92 -14.55
C HIS A 164 7.91 11.69 -13.65
N THR A 165 7.94 11.83 -12.35
CA THR A 165 7.95 10.68 -11.44
C THR A 165 6.62 10.60 -10.73
N PHE A 166 6.00 9.42 -10.80
CA PHE A 166 5.01 9.03 -9.80
C PHE A 166 5.77 8.60 -8.56
N GLU A 167 5.16 8.77 -7.39
CA GLU A 167 5.78 8.35 -6.13
C GLU A 167 4.75 7.49 -5.38
N HIS A 168 5.17 6.28 -5.03
CA HIS A 168 4.48 5.25 -4.25
C HIS A 168 3.35 4.49 -4.96
N PHE A 169 2.12 5.01 -5.01
CA PHE A 169 0.95 4.21 -5.41
C PHE A 169 -0.09 4.96 -6.23
N VAL A 170 -0.82 4.20 -7.05
CA VAL A 170 -2.09 4.61 -7.63
C VAL A 170 -3.20 4.30 -6.62
N HIS A 171 -3.92 5.34 -6.18
CA HIS A 171 -5.06 5.17 -5.29
C HIS A 171 -6.35 5.37 -6.04
N VAL A 172 -7.40 4.64 -5.64
CA VAL A 172 -8.63 4.53 -6.43
C VAL A 172 -9.87 4.46 -5.54
N GLY A 173 -10.99 4.93 -6.07
CA GLY A 173 -12.31 4.80 -5.45
C GLY A 173 -13.31 5.84 -5.95
N ASP A 174 -14.60 5.49 -5.90
CA ASP A 174 -15.73 6.37 -6.25
C ASP A 174 -15.87 7.52 -5.25
N LEU A 175 -15.12 8.60 -5.45
CA LEU A 175 -15.07 9.74 -4.53
C LEU A 175 -16.35 10.56 -4.64
N ASN A 176 -16.90 10.67 -5.84
CA ASN A 176 -18.03 11.54 -6.12
C ASN A 176 -19.42 10.84 -5.94
N CYS A 177 -19.42 9.52 -5.73
CA CYS A 177 -20.57 8.64 -5.57
C CYS A 177 -21.45 8.50 -6.84
N ASP A 178 -20.84 8.48 -8.03
CA ASP A 178 -21.53 8.26 -9.31
C ASP A 178 -21.44 6.82 -9.83
N GLY A 179 -20.74 5.94 -9.10
CA GLY A 179 -20.52 4.55 -9.48
C GLY A 179 -19.34 4.33 -10.42
N ILE A 180 -18.49 5.35 -10.62
CA ILE A 180 -17.22 5.25 -11.34
C ILE A 180 -16.08 5.60 -10.37
N ASP A 181 -15.04 4.79 -10.35
CA ASP A 181 -13.87 5.05 -9.51
C ASP A 181 -13.04 6.21 -10.09
N GLU A 182 -12.69 7.17 -9.23
CA GLU A 182 -11.65 8.15 -9.49
C GLU A 182 -10.26 7.59 -9.14
N ILE A 183 -9.23 8.20 -9.73
CA ILE A 183 -7.83 7.84 -9.52
C ILE A 183 -7.09 9.04 -8.90
N ALA A 184 -6.41 8.82 -7.78
CA ALA A 184 -5.57 9.79 -7.11
C ALA A 184 -4.08 9.40 -7.21
N VAL A 185 -3.25 10.33 -7.71
CA VAL A 185 -1.81 10.12 -7.89
C VAL A 185 -1.01 11.38 -7.55
N SER A 186 0.15 11.19 -6.94
CA SER A 186 1.17 12.23 -6.84
C SER A 186 2.15 12.14 -8.01
N SER A 187 2.58 13.28 -8.53
CA SER A 187 3.73 13.30 -9.44
C SER A 187 4.61 14.55 -9.27
N GLU A 188 5.92 14.38 -9.46
CA GLU A 188 6.90 15.46 -9.34
C GLU A 188 7.80 15.67 -10.57
N GLU A 189 8.16 16.93 -10.82
CA GLU A 189 9.17 17.37 -11.78
C GLU A 189 9.90 18.59 -11.23
N GLY A 190 11.04 18.36 -10.57
CA GLY A 190 11.84 19.43 -9.96
C GLY A 190 11.09 20.10 -8.80
N GLU A 191 10.71 21.36 -8.98
CA GLU A 191 9.90 22.11 -8.00
C GLU A 191 8.39 21.99 -8.26
N ARG A 192 7.98 21.39 -9.38
CA ARG A 192 6.57 21.16 -9.68
C ARG A 192 6.14 19.83 -9.06
N ARG A 193 5.46 19.91 -7.92
CA ARG A 193 4.98 18.79 -7.12
C ARG A 193 3.48 18.89 -7.01
N GLU A 194 2.77 17.95 -7.62
CA GLU A 194 1.33 18.03 -7.77
C GLU A 194 0.65 16.72 -7.37
N PHE A 195 -0.51 16.87 -6.74
CA PHE A 195 -1.44 15.79 -6.46
C PHE A 195 -2.65 15.93 -7.38
N PHE A 196 -3.02 14.85 -8.07
CA PHE A 196 -4.05 14.84 -9.09
C PHE A 196 -5.20 13.96 -8.66
N LEU A 197 -6.42 14.39 -8.98
CA LEU A 197 -7.57 13.53 -9.10
C LEU A 197 -7.96 13.43 -10.56
N ILE A 198 -8.09 12.20 -11.04
CA ILE A 198 -8.33 11.83 -12.43
C ILE A 198 -9.63 11.05 -12.48
N GLY A 199 -10.53 11.42 -13.39
CA GLY A 199 -11.81 10.73 -13.59
C GLY A 199 -11.64 9.45 -14.39
N GLY A 200 -12.69 8.62 -14.40
CA GLY A 200 -12.69 7.31 -15.05
C GLY A 200 -12.42 7.30 -16.56
N ARG A 201 -12.41 8.46 -17.24
CA ARG A 201 -12.05 8.58 -18.67
C ARG A 201 -10.68 9.21 -18.89
N GLY A 202 -9.87 9.33 -17.84
CA GLY A 202 -8.52 9.89 -17.88
C GLY A 202 -8.47 11.43 -17.90
N GLU A 203 -9.58 12.12 -17.63
CA GLU A 203 -9.60 13.57 -17.47
C GLU A 203 -9.10 13.99 -16.09
N ILE A 204 -8.31 15.06 -16.01
CA ILE A 204 -7.96 15.65 -14.71
C ILE A 204 -9.18 16.43 -14.19
N ILE A 205 -9.78 15.95 -13.10
CA ILE A 205 -10.89 16.61 -12.42
C ILE A 205 -10.37 17.86 -11.70
N TRP A 206 -9.34 17.66 -10.87
CA TRP A 206 -8.60 18.75 -10.24
C TRP A 206 -7.17 18.32 -9.96
N ARG A 207 -6.32 19.31 -9.69
CA ARG A 207 -4.96 19.11 -9.21
C ARG A 207 -4.61 20.15 -8.17
N LYS A 208 -3.70 19.81 -7.28
CA LYS A 208 -3.21 20.70 -6.20
C LYS A 208 -1.69 20.71 -6.15
N PRO A 209 -1.07 21.87 -5.87
CA PRO A 209 0.32 21.86 -5.45
C PRO A 209 0.43 21.12 -4.10
N LEU A 210 1.44 20.28 -3.95
CA LEU A 210 1.57 19.44 -2.77
C LEU A 210 1.75 20.23 -1.46
N GLU A 211 2.25 21.46 -1.54
CA GLU A 211 2.35 22.41 -0.43
C GLU A 211 1.00 22.68 0.28
N GLU A 212 -0.13 22.54 -0.44
CA GLU A 212 -1.47 22.62 0.14
C GLU A 212 -1.80 21.39 1.02
N ILE A 213 -1.19 20.24 0.76
CA ILE A 213 -1.44 18.96 1.45
C ILE A 213 -0.43 18.72 2.57
N GLY A 214 0.85 18.98 2.32
CA GLY A 214 1.93 18.75 3.27
C GLY A 214 3.24 19.35 2.76
N PRO A 215 4.28 19.43 3.61
CA PRO A 215 5.61 19.89 3.18
C PRO A 215 6.37 18.85 2.37
N ASP A 216 5.77 17.69 2.11
CA ASP A 216 6.44 16.59 1.45
C ASP A 216 6.52 16.73 -0.07
N ARG A 217 7.21 15.77 -0.67
CA ARG A 217 7.41 15.67 -2.11
C ARG A 217 6.29 14.94 -2.85
N HIS A 218 5.52 14.15 -2.12
CA HIS A 218 4.39 13.33 -2.60
C HIS A 218 3.35 13.10 -1.50
N VAL A 219 2.24 12.49 -1.87
CA VAL A 219 1.33 11.81 -0.96
C VAL A 219 1.66 10.32 -1.00
N ASP A 220 2.02 9.74 0.15
CA ASP A 220 2.43 8.34 0.25
C ASP A 220 1.25 7.37 0.16
N TYR A 221 0.10 7.75 0.73
CA TYR A 221 -1.08 6.91 0.78
C TYR A 221 -2.38 7.70 0.79
N VAL A 222 -3.39 7.15 0.14
CA VAL A 222 -4.74 7.70 0.07
C VAL A 222 -5.78 6.61 0.28
N VAL A 223 -6.81 6.94 1.05
CA VAL A 223 -8.04 6.14 1.15
C VAL A 223 -9.24 7.01 0.76
N ILE A 224 -10.13 6.47 -0.06
CA ILE A 224 -11.40 7.08 -0.43
C ILE A 224 -12.51 6.32 0.30
N ASP A 225 -13.16 6.98 1.26
CA ASP A 225 -14.20 6.35 2.10
C ASP A 225 -15.13 7.42 2.71
N ASP A 226 -16.35 7.04 3.10
CA ASP A 226 -17.24 7.82 3.95
C ASP A 226 -16.76 7.86 5.41
N ALA A 227 -15.58 8.44 5.62
CA ALA A 227 -14.97 8.59 6.94
C ALA A 227 -15.88 9.34 7.93
N ARG A 228 -16.77 10.20 7.42
CA ARG A 228 -17.67 11.04 8.21
C ARG A 228 -19.01 10.38 8.54
N GLY A 229 -19.36 9.27 7.89
CA GLY A 229 -20.67 8.61 8.03
C GLY A 229 -21.83 9.46 7.52
N THR A 230 -21.60 10.24 6.46
CA THR A 230 -22.57 11.16 5.85
C THR A 230 -23.32 10.56 4.66
N GLY A 231 -22.90 9.38 4.19
CA GLY A 231 -23.32 8.78 2.93
C GLY A 231 -22.63 9.37 1.71
N ARG A 232 -21.46 10.01 1.89
CA ARG A 232 -20.59 10.53 0.81
C ARG A 232 -19.16 10.11 1.06
N ASN A 233 -18.44 9.81 0.00
CA ASN A 233 -17.03 9.49 0.11
C ASN A 233 -16.16 10.75 0.21
N TYR A 234 -15.01 10.60 0.84
CA TYR A 234 -14.02 11.63 1.05
C TYR A 234 -12.63 11.08 0.77
N LEU A 235 -11.74 11.92 0.26
CA LEU A 235 -10.36 11.57 0.00
C LEU A 235 -9.53 11.90 1.24
N VAL A 236 -8.92 10.88 1.85
CA VAL A 236 -8.06 11.02 3.03
C VAL A 236 -6.62 10.75 2.64
N THR A 237 -5.72 11.71 2.88
CA THR A 237 -4.28 11.55 2.63
C THR A 237 -3.53 11.22 3.92
N SER A 238 -2.59 10.28 3.88
CA SER A 238 -1.65 10.04 4.98
C SER A 238 -0.75 11.26 5.19
N THR A 239 -0.20 11.78 4.11
CA THR A 239 0.66 12.97 4.11
C THR A 239 -0.17 14.19 4.48
N GLY A 240 0.30 14.91 5.50
CA GLY A 240 -0.42 16.01 6.14
C GLY A 240 -1.69 15.62 6.90
N GLY A 241 -2.12 14.35 6.87
CA GLY A 241 -3.37 13.88 7.48
C GLY A 241 -4.55 14.76 7.10
N CYS A 242 -4.87 14.83 5.81
CA CYS A 242 -5.89 15.74 5.27
C CYS A 242 -7.13 14.97 4.82
N LEU A 243 -8.31 15.58 4.94
CA LEU A 243 -9.54 15.08 4.36
C LEU A 243 -10.11 16.11 3.38
N PHE A 244 -10.41 15.68 2.16
CA PHE A 244 -10.96 16.49 1.07
C PHE A 244 -12.33 15.98 0.63
N ASP A 245 -13.20 16.91 0.18
CA ASP A 245 -14.38 16.56 -0.59
C ASP A 245 -14.05 16.25 -2.07
N ALA A 246 -15.05 15.79 -2.82
CA ALA A 246 -14.91 15.43 -4.23
C ALA A 246 -14.47 16.61 -5.12
N GLU A 247 -14.82 17.85 -4.74
CA GLU A 247 -14.38 19.06 -5.42
C GLU A 247 -12.95 19.48 -5.03
N GLY A 248 -12.30 18.76 -4.12
CA GLY A 248 -10.96 19.02 -3.64
C GLY A 248 -10.89 20.13 -2.59
N ASN A 249 -11.98 20.50 -1.93
CA ASN A 249 -11.89 21.42 -0.79
C ASN A 249 -11.39 20.68 0.44
N LEU A 250 -10.40 21.26 1.12
CA LEU A 250 -9.91 20.74 2.39
C LEU A 250 -10.97 20.94 3.47
N ILE A 251 -11.43 19.84 4.08
CA ILE A 251 -12.40 19.86 5.18
C ILE A 251 -11.67 20.01 6.52
N TRP A 252 -10.69 19.15 6.77
CA TRP A 252 -9.83 19.23 7.95
C TRP A 252 -8.45 18.66 7.66
N THR A 253 -7.50 19.01 8.53
CA THR A 253 -6.15 18.45 8.54
C THR A 253 -5.67 18.30 9.98
N VAL A 254 -4.90 17.23 10.23
CA VAL A 254 -4.17 17.01 11.48
C VAL A 254 -2.67 17.16 11.29
N ARG A 255 -2.23 18.04 10.38
CA ARG A 255 -0.80 18.25 10.04
C ARG A 255 0.09 18.61 11.23
N ASP A 256 -0.49 19.25 12.26
CA ASP A 256 0.21 19.55 13.51
C ASP A 256 0.49 18.31 14.37
N GLN A 257 -0.15 17.20 14.04
CA GLN A 257 0.00 15.87 14.64
C GLN A 257 0.89 14.97 13.79
N ILE A 258 0.54 14.78 12.52
CA ILE A 258 1.27 13.96 11.56
C ILE A 258 1.48 14.79 10.31
N ASN A 259 2.74 14.93 9.91
CA ASN A 259 3.12 15.79 8.80
C ASN A 259 3.51 14.96 7.57
N HIS A 260 4.38 13.97 7.76
CA HIS A 260 4.81 13.02 6.73
C HIS A 260 4.22 11.64 7.02
N GLY A 261 2.89 11.55 7.11
CA GLY A 261 2.20 10.29 7.30
C GLY A 261 2.40 9.40 6.08
N GLN A 262 2.78 8.15 6.31
CA GLN A 262 3.16 7.21 5.27
C GLN A 262 2.00 6.30 4.87
N TRP A 263 1.08 6.03 5.80
CA TRP A 263 -0.06 5.16 5.53
C TRP A 263 -1.31 5.64 6.28
N VAL A 264 -2.47 5.31 5.73
CA VAL A 264 -3.77 5.65 6.29
C VAL A 264 -4.79 4.53 6.07
N GLU A 265 -5.60 4.28 7.10
CA GLU A 265 -6.70 3.30 7.12
C GLU A 265 -7.98 3.97 7.66
N VAL A 266 -9.15 3.52 7.20
CA VAL A 266 -10.45 4.08 7.64
C VAL A 266 -11.42 2.96 8.00
N GLU A 267 -11.82 2.90 9.27
CA GLU A 267 -12.77 1.88 9.75
C GLU A 267 -13.64 2.36 10.92
N LYS A 268 -14.86 1.85 11.02
CA LYS A 268 -15.74 2.02 12.17
C LYS A 268 -15.29 1.12 13.32
N VAL A 269 -14.51 1.67 14.26
CA VAL A 269 -14.02 0.91 15.44
C VAL A 269 -14.53 1.44 16.78
N ARG A 270 -15.12 2.64 16.80
CA ARG A 270 -15.71 3.25 18.00
C ARG A 270 -17.16 3.61 17.78
N GLU A 271 -18.04 2.93 18.49
CA GLU A 271 -19.48 3.23 18.52
C GLU A 271 -19.80 4.56 19.20
N ASP A 272 -18.92 5.02 20.09
CA ASP A 272 -19.11 6.26 20.85
C ASP A 272 -18.70 7.54 20.09
N VAL A 273 -18.12 7.39 18.89
CA VAL A 273 -17.68 8.49 18.02
C VAL A 273 -18.47 8.44 16.70
N PRO A 274 -19.06 9.53 16.20
CA PRO A 274 -19.71 9.56 14.88
C PRO A 274 -18.75 9.23 13.74
N GLY A 275 -19.28 8.70 12.64
CA GLY A 275 -18.49 8.32 11.47
C GLY A 275 -17.51 7.17 11.76
N LYS A 276 -16.60 6.95 10.81
CA LYS A 276 -15.48 6.03 10.93
C LYS A 276 -14.27 6.74 11.55
N GLN A 277 -13.27 5.97 11.94
CA GLN A 277 -12.02 6.48 12.47
C GLN A 277 -10.94 6.35 11.40
N VAL A 278 -10.13 7.38 11.30
CA VAL A 278 -8.97 7.47 10.40
C VAL A 278 -7.73 7.18 11.22
N LEU A 279 -7.05 6.08 10.91
CA LEU A 279 -5.79 5.67 11.52
C LEU A 279 -4.65 6.08 10.59
N ILE A 280 -3.71 6.88 11.08
CA ILE A 280 -2.56 7.34 10.28
C ILE A 280 -1.28 6.96 11.00
N SER A 281 -0.37 6.29 10.29
CA SER A 281 0.98 5.98 10.75
C SER A 281 2.03 6.84 10.04
N GLU A 282 3.02 7.29 10.79
CA GLU A 282 4.10 8.21 10.38
C GLU A 282 5.45 7.56 10.62
N LEU A 283 6.34 7.60 9.64
CA LEU A 283 7.60 6.87 9.70
C LEU A 283 8.77 7.71 10.21
N TRP A 284 8.82 9.00 9.87
CA TRP A 284 10.02 9.83 9.94
C TRP A 284 10.25 10.51 11.30
N GLY A 285 9.51 10.12 12.33
CA GLY A 285 9.72 10.56 13.71
C GLY A 285 9.31 12.00 13.96
N PHE A 286 8.30 12.52 13.26
CA PHE A 286 7.85 13.91 13.42
C PHE A 286 7.40 14.24 14.85
N ARG A 287 6.38 13.55 15.36
CA ARG A 287 5.83 13.78 16.71
C ARG A 287 5.28 12.52 17.36
N GLN A 288 4.60 11.71 16.58
CA GLN A 288 4.15 10.39 17.00
C GLN A 288 4.14 9.43 15.80
N PRO A 289 4.50 8.16 16.04
CA PRO A 289 4.38 7.06 15.09
C PRO A 289 2.97 6.84 14.54
N CYS A 290 1.93 7.12 15.34
CA CYS A 290 0.57 6.78 14.99
C CYS A 290 -0.47 7.65 15.72
N VAL A 291 -1.56 7.98 15.03
CA VAL A 291 -2.69 8.76 15.55
C VAL A 291 -4.01 8.15 15.06
N LEU A 292 -5.02 8.17 15.92
CA LEU A 292 -6.41 7.89 15.54
C LEU A 292 -7.21 9.18 15.57
N VAL A 293 -7.93 9.44 14.48
CA VAL A 293 -8.71 10.66 14.24
C VAL A 293 -10.16 10.26 13.99
N GLY A 294 -11.12 11.04 14.51
CA GLY A 294 -12.53 10.86 14.15
C GLY A 294 -12.86 11.48 12.79
N GLY A 295 -14.04 11.19 12.26
CA GLY A 295 -14.46 11.68 10.95
C GLY A 295 -14.47 13.21 10.80
N GLU A 296 -14.58 13.96 11.90
CA GLU A 296 -14.58 15.43 11.90
C GLU A 296 -13.19 16.04 12.19
N GLY A 297 -12.13 15.23 12.18
CA GLY A 297 -10.75 15.67 12.35
C GLY A 297 -10.30 15.79 13.81
N GLU A 298 -11.13 15.36 14.76
CA GLU A 298 -10.74 15.34 16.17
C GLU A 298 -9.74 14.22 16.47
N VAL A 299 -8.64 14.56 17.12
CA VAL A 299 -7.61 13.59 17.51
C VAL A 299 -8.12 12.83 18.75
N LEU A 300 -8.40 11.54 18.57
CA LEU A 300 -8.94 10.68 19.62
C LEU A 300 -7.84 10.22 20.59
N TRP A 301 -6.70 9.80 20.06
CA TRP A 301 -5.50 9.46 20.84
C TRP A 301 -4.24 9.44 19.95
N ARG A 302 -3.07 9.29 20.59
CA ARG A 302 -1.76 9.20 19.93
C ARG A 302 -0.97 8.05 20.53
N PHE A 303 -0.33 7.23 19.70
CA PHE A 303 0.57 6.19 20.15
C PHE A 303 2.03 6.62 19.96
N ARG A 304 2.87 6.41 20.98
CA ARG A 304 4.28 6.86 21.00
C ARG A 304 5.29 5.81 21.43
N GLU A 305 4.84 4.64 21.85
CA GLU A 305 5.70 3.65 22.49
C GLU A 305 6.38 2.73 21.48
N ILE A 306 7.29 3.29 20.68
CA ILE A 306 8.18 2.52 19.80
C ILE A 306 9.57 2.35 20.43
N SER A 307 10.24 1.24 20.09
CA SER A 307 11.61 0.97 20.51
C SER A 307 12.60 2.03 20.02
N PRO A 308 13.69 2.29 20.76
CA PRO A 308 14.82 3.06 20.24
C PRO A 308 15.37 2.39 18.97
N TYR A 309 15.73 3.20 17.97
CA TYR A 309 16.22 2.73 16.66
C TYR A 309 15.20 1.87 15.89
N ALA A 310 13.91 2.14 16.10
CA ALA A 310 12.83 1.60 15.31
C ALA A 310 12.08 2.72 14.58
N TYR A 311 11.56 2.39 13.41
CA TYR A 311 10.47 3.10 12.77
C TYR A 311 9.19 2.25 12.85
N PRO A 312 8.00 2.84 12.87
CA PRO A 312 6.76 2.06 12.78
C PRO A 312 6.56 1.48 11.37
N THR A 313 5.79 0.40 11.28
CA THR A 313 5.21 -0.06 10.01
C THR A 313 3.88 0.66 9.73
N HIS A 314 3.25 0.33 8.60
CA HIS A 314 1.82 0.58 8.41
C HIS A 314 1.05 -0.03 9.59
N ALA A 315 0.24 0.80 10.26
CA ALA A 315 -0.69 0.37 11.28
C ALA A 315 -2.05 0.02 10.65
N TYR A 316 -2.61 -1.13 11.03
CA TYR A 316 -3.87 -1.65 10.46
C TYR A 316 -4.93 -1.85 11.53
N PHE A 317 -6.20 -1.85 11.11
CA PHE A 317 -7.27 -2.46 11.87
C PHE A 317 -7.28 -3.98 11.67
N ILE A 318 -7.49 -4.76 12.73
CA ILE A 318 -7.36 -6.23 12.69
C ILE A 318 -8.40 -6.92 13.58
N ASP A 319 -9.12 -7.91 13.04
CA ASP A 319 -10.00 -8.82 13.79
C ASP A 319 -9.19 -9.99 14.36
N TRP A 320 -8.28 -9.65 15.27
CA TRP A 320 -7.34 -10.59 15.90
C TRP A 320 -8.00 -11.82 16.56
N ASN A 321 -9.27 -11.69 16.97
CA ASN A 321 -9.98 -12.75 17.68
C ASN A 321 -11.05 -13.44 16.84
N GLY A 322 -11.26 -13.04 15.59
CA GLY A 322 -12.28 -13.59 14.70
C GLY A 322 -13.71 -13.38 15.20
N ASN A 323 -13.97 -12.25 15.87
CA ASN A 323 -15.29 -11.98 16.48
C ASN A 323 -15.93 -10.68 15.97
N GLY A 324 -15.37 -10.08 14.92
CA GLY A 324 -15.78 -8.83 14.30
C GLY A 324 -15.30 -7.58 15.04
N ARG A 325 -14.72 -7.70 16.23
CA ARG A 325 -14.20 -6.53 16.97
C ARG A 325 -12.76 -6.25 16.53
N LYS A 326 -12.60 -5.20 15.75
CA LYS A 326 -11.28 -4.71 15.31
C LYS A 326 -10.47 -4.15 16.48
N LEU A 327 -9.23 -4.63 16.59
CA LEU A 327 -8.12 -4.00 17.29
C LEU A 327 -7.29 -3.19 16.28
N ILE A 328 -6.20 -2.60 16.75
CA ILE A 328 -5.21 -1.94 15.90
C ILE A 328 -3.87 -2.63 16.10
N VAL A 329 -3.18 -2.97 15.02
CA VAL A 329 -1.84 -3.55 15.05
C VAL A 329 -0.83 -2.60 14.44
N ILE A 330 0.33 -2.45 15.08
CA ILE A 330 1.47 -1.70 14.56
C ILE A 330 2.75 -2.49 14.83
N GLY A 331 3.53 -2.72 13.78
CA GLY A 331 4.84 -3.33 13.86
C GLY A 331 5.94 -2.26 14.01
N GLU A 332 7.14 -2.74 14.29
CA GLU A 332 8.37 -1.96 14.29
C GLU A 332 9.30 -2.47 13.20
N GLN A 333 10.18 -1.63 12.70
CA GLN A 333 11.21 -2.00 11.72
C GLN A 333 12.52 -1.27 12.01
N PRO A 334 13.68 -1.83 11.61
CA PRO A 334 14.97 -1.22 11.90
C PRO A 334 15.13 0.19 11.34
N ALA A 335 15.63 1.11 12.18
CA ALA A 335 16.02 2.46 11.77
C ALA A 335 17.54 2.64 11.67
N ASP A 336 18.32 1.61 12.01
CA ASP A 336 19.78 1.67 11.91
C ASP A 336 20.23 1.63 10.45
N THR A 337 21.34 2.29 10.14
CA THR A 337 22.04 2.13 8.85
C THR A 337 23.04 0.97 8.87
N GLU A 338 23.36 0.48 10.07
CA GLU A 338 24.29 -0.61 10.31
C GLU A 338 23.54 -1.90 10.67
N PRO A 339 24.08 -3.08 10.35
CA PRO A 339 23.42 -4.36 10.54
C PRO A 339 23.50 -4.82 12.01
N VAL A 340 22.75 -4.15 12.88
CA VAL A 340 22.68 -4.46 14.31
C VAL A 340 21.37 -5.18 14.58
N ALA A 341 21.46 -6.45 15.00
CA ALA A 341 20.30 -7.18 15.50
C ALA A 341 19.75 -6.52 16.76
N ARG A 342 18.46 -6.18 16.72
CA ARG A 342 17.74 -5.58 17.84
C ARG A 342 16.43 -6.31 18.06
N ARG A 343 15.93 -6.14 19.29
CA ARG A 343 14.61 -6.57 19.66
C ARG A 343 13.59 -5.48 19.32
N TYR A 344 12.58 -5.86 18.57
CA TYR A 344 11.47 -5.03 18.14
C TYR A 344 10.15 -5.63 18.63
N TYR A 345 9.05 -4.88 18.45
CA TYR A 345 7.73 -5.30 18.89
C TYR A 345 6.65 -5.11 17.83
N ILE A 346 5.73 -6.06 17.79
CA ILE A 346 4.38 -5.86 17.24
C ILE A 346 3.50 -5.49 18.44
N THR A 347 2.81 -4.36 18.34
CA THR A 347 1.93 -3.86 19.41
C THR A 347 0.48 -3.90 18.94
N LEU A 348 -0.38 -4.52 19.73
CA LEU A 348 -1.83 -4.43 19.58
C LEU A 348 -2.40 -3.40 20.54
N LEU A 349 -3.23 -2.52 20.01
CA LEU A 349 -3.96 -1.49 20.73
C LEU A 349 -5.46 -1.80 20.63
N ASP A 350 -6.20 -1.49 21.69
CA ASP A 350 -7.65 -1.38 21.56
C ASP A 350 -8.05 -0.07 20.85
N PRO A 351 -9.32 0.09 20.43
CA PRO A 351 -9.78 1.32 19.78
C PRO A 351 -9.63 2.60 20.62
N TYR A 352 -9.34 2.50 21.92
CA TYR A 352 -9.13 3.61 22.84
C TYR A 352 -7.64 3.97 23.02
N GLY A 353 -6.74 3.23 22.38
CA GLY A 353 -5.31 3.47 22.39
C GLY A 353 -4.56 2.76 23.51
N GLU A 354 -5.21 1.85 24.23
CA GLU A 354 -4.57 1.07 25.30
C GLU A 354 -3.89 -0.18 24.74
N VAL A 355 -2.65 -0.45 25.19
CA VAL A 355 -1.90 -1.63 24.78
C VAL A 355 -2.54 -2.90 25.33
N VAL A 356 -2.94 -3.78 24.43
CA VAL A 356 -3.53 -5.09 24.76
C VAL A 356 -2.47 -6.19 24.75
N LEU A 357 -1.53 -6.13 23.80
CA LEU A 357 -0.48 -7.13 23.63
C LEU A 357 0.77 -6.50 23.00
N LYS A 358 1.96 -6.98 23.41
CA LYS A 358 3.23 -6.72 22.74
C LYS A 358 3.93 -8.03 22.45
N VAL A 359 4.19 -8.29 21.17
CA VAL A 359 4.85 -9.51 20.68
C VAL A 359 6.29 -9.15 20.30
N PRO A 360 7.31 -9.67 21.01
CA PRO A 360 8.70 -9.39 20.69
C PRO A 360 9.19 -10.22 19.49
N PHE A 361 10.02 -9.63 18.65
CA PHE A 361 10.78 -10.33 17.61
C PHE A 361 12.17 -9.68 17.43
N GLU A 362 13.02 -10.27 16.59
CA GLU A 362 14.33 -9.73 16.27
C GLU A 362 14.48 -9.47 14.77
N ASP A 363 15.01 -8.30 14.42
CA ASP A 363 15.31 -7.90 13.04
C ASP A 363 16.60 -7.07 13.01
N MET A 364 17.13 -6.81 11.82
CA MET A 364 18.35 -6.01 11.61
C MET A 364 18.39 -5.40 10.23
N SER A 365 18.94 -4.20 10.10
CA SER A 365 19.13 -3.58 8.79
C SER A 365 20.09 -4.37 7.88
N VAL A 366 19.85 -4.32 6.58
CA VAL A 366 20.76 -4.84 5.54
C VAL A 366 21.72 -3.73 5.10
N PRO A 367 23.05 -3.96 5.14
CA PRO A 367 24.04 -2.96 4.75
C PRO A 367 23.92 -2.56 3.28
N GLY A 368 23.97 -1.26 3.01
CA GLY A 368 23.96 -0.72 1.64
C GLY A 368 22.58 -0.67 0.99
N TRP A 369 21.53 -1.14 1.67
CA TRP A 369 20.16 -0.92 1.22
C TRP A 369 19.76 0.52 1.49
N PHE A 370 19.23 1.18 0.46
CA PHE A 370 18.74 2.55 0.59
C PHE A 370 17.49 2.60 1.48
N TYR A 371 16.60 1.61 1.35
CA TYR A 371 15.41 1.45 2.18
C TYR A 371 15.55 0.25 3.12
N ASN A 372 15.77 0.54 4.41
CA ASN A 372 15.73 -0.44 5.50
C ASN A 372 14.40 -0.38 6.29
N PHE A 373 13.43 0.37 5.77
CA PHE A 373 12.11 0.60 6.34
C PHE A 373 11.08 0.46 5.22
N GLU A 374 9.85 0.95 5.41
CA GLU A 374 8.81 0.95 4.38
C GLU A 374 8.41 -0.45 3.87
N ASN A 375 8.34 -1.41 4.80
CA ASN A 375 7.67 -2.67 4.49
C ASN A 375 6.21 -2.44 4.10
N SER A 376 5.66 -3.33 3.29
CA SER A 376 4.23 -3.48 3.09
C SER A 376 3.70 -4.65 3.93
N PRO A 377 3.28 -4.45 5.20
CA PRO A 377 2.56 -5.49 5.92
C PRO A 377 1.22 -5.76 5.27
N ALA A 378 0.62 -6.89 5.62
CA ALA A 378 -0.76 -7.21 5.32
C ALA A 378 -1.49 -7.68 6.59
N VAL A 379 -2.81 -7.51 6.58
CA VAL A 379 -3.74 -8.13 7.52
C VAL A 379 -4.70 -9.00 6.72
N ALA A 380 -4.73 -10.30 7.01
CA ALA A 380 -5.59 -11.28 6.33
C ALA A 380 -5.76 -12.51 7.21
N ASP A 381 -6.85 -13.27 7.02
CA ASP A 381 -6.96 -14.65 7.51
C ASP A 381 -6.13 -15.54 6.59
N VAL A 382 -4.92 -15.88 7.05
CA VAL A 382 -3.92 -16.53 6.19
C VAL A 382 -4.03 -18.04 6.25
N ASP A 383 -4.44 -18.59 7.39
CA ASP A 383 -4.56 -20.04 7.60
C ASP A 383 -6.00 -20.55 7.57
N GLY A 384 -6.98 -19.67 7.35
CA GLY A 384 -8.39 -20.00 7.20
C GLY A 384 -9.10 -20.34 8.52
N ASP A 385 -8.54 -19.94 9.67
CA ASP A 385 -9.11 -20.23 10.99
C ASP A 385 -10.23 -19.25 11.41
N GLY A 386 -10.46 -18.21 10.60
CA GLY A 386 -11.45 -17.16 10.84
C GLY A 386 -10.93 -15.97 11.66
N ARG A 387 -9.63 -15.92 11.97
CA ARG A 387 -8.96 -14.78 12.60
C ARG A 387 -8.01 -14.15 11.60
N GLU A 388 -7.76 -12.86 11.75
CA GLU A 388 -6.79 -12.18 10.91
C GLU A 388 -5.40 -12.21 11.56
N GLU A 389 -4.39 -12.53 10.75
CA GLU A 389 -2.98 -12.42 11.07
C GLU A 389 -2.41 -11.08 10.62
N PHE A 390 -1.36 -10.63 11.30
CA PHE A 390 -0.51 -9.54 10.83
C PHE A 390 0.78 -10.12 10.26
N VAL A 391 0.96 -9.96 8.94
CA VAL A 391 2.11 -10.48 8.21
C VAL A 391 2.96 -9.32 7.72
N PHE A 392 4.27 -9.37 7.94
CA PHE A 392 5.17 -8.36 7.39
C PHE A 392 6.56 -8.94 7.13
N PRO A 393 7.25 -8.46 6.08
CA PRO A 393 8.61 -8.89 5.80
C PRO A 393 9.60 -8.35 6.85
N THR A 394 10.58 -9.16 7.22
CA THR A 394 11.75 -8.70 8.00
C THR A 394 12.97 -8.58 7.09
N ARG A 395 14.04 -7.96 7.54
CA ARG A 395 15.27 -7.80 6.73
C ARG A 395 16.16 -9.04 6.77
N ARG A 396 15.76 -10.05 7.54
CA ARG A 396 16.45 -11.33 7.65
C ARG A 396 16.14 -12.30 6.49
N GLY A 397 15.15 -11.98 5.67
CA GLY A 397 14.68 -12.83 4.56
C GLY A 397 13.68 -13.86 5.02
#